data_AF-A0A291TH88-F1
#
_entry.id   AF-A0A291TH88-F1
#
_cell.length_a   1.000
_cell.length_b   1.000
_cell.length_c   1.000
_cell.angle_alpha   90.00
_cell.angle_beta   90.00
_cell.angle_gamma   90.00
#
_symmetry.space_group_name_H-M   'P 1'
#
loop_
_entity.id
_entity.type
_entity.pdbx_description
1 polymer ?
#
loop_
_entity_poly.entity_id
_entity_poly.type
_entity_poly.pdbx_seq_one_letter_code
_entity_poly.pdbx_strand_id
1 'polypeptide(L)'
;MFATGYRAVHNPLPSLALHLRAYRLLGISDKDDADFTHARLVCMPELLDRQLRHYNKHLQILAQMLRCRVPTLAATVDCLLTMDEQLLSLGIVDASQWYKTVRNSRRELGPLFHFKSVNRQWQAVNLFPKALSDFLPLELRLPSNAGRHWMKSQLIQRSVDPELIDWQMGHWMTGHAPLGYYSALSHVEVSRYLAPILDEMLQEVGWEALPSKII
;
A
#
# COMPACT_ATOMS: atom_id res chain seq x y z
N MET A 1 -1.22 -2.76 -5.61
CA MET A 1 -0.80 -2.25 -6.94
C MET A 1 -1.97 -2.16 -7.89
N PHE A 2 -2.61 -3.27 -8.30
CA PHE A 2 -3.76 -3.24 -9.23
C PHE A 2 -4.97 -2.47 -8.70
N ALA A 3 -5.23 -2.53 -7.40
CA ALA A 3 -6.33 -1.81 -6.76
C ALA A 3 -6.08 -0.31 -6.49
N THR A 4 -4.84 0.19 -6.65
CA THR A 4 -4.49 1.57 -6.26
C THR A 4 -3.66 2.35 -7.27
N GLY A 5 -3.04 1.69 -8.26
CA GLY A 5 -2.08 2.34 -9.16
C GLY A 5 -0.74 2.70 -8.50
N TYR A 6 -0.50 2.25 -7.25
CA TYR A 6 0.79 2.39 -6.56
C TYR A 6 1.89 1.72 -7.38
N ARG A 7 2.95 2.46 -7.72
CA ARG A 7 4.16 1.92 -8.35
C ARG A 7 4.84 0.86 -7.50
N ALA A 8 5.46 -0.11 -8.16
CA ALA A 8 6.33 -1.05 -7.47
C ALA A 8 7.56 -0.32 -6.91
N VAL A 9 7.69 -0.30 -5.59
CA VAL A 9 8.83 0.28 -4.86
C VAL A 9 9.35 -0.70 -3.81
N HIS A 10 10.48 -0.39 -3.18
CA HIS A 10 10.90 -1.11 -1.98
C HIS A 10 9.99 -0.76 -0.81
N ASN A 11 9.80 -1.69 0.13
CA ASN A 11 8.99 -1.49 1.34
C ASN A 11 7.68 -0.70 1.08
N PRO A 12 6.80 -1.21 0.20
CA PRO A 12 5.54 -0.55 -0.07
C PRO A 12 4.70 -0.51 1.21
N LEU A 13 3.95 0.58 1.42
CA LEU A 13 3.07 0.75 2.58
C LEU A 13 3.83 0.54 3.92
N PRO A 14 4.76 1.45 4.29
CA PRO A 14 5.65 1.27 5.44
C PRO A 14 4.93 1.20 6.80
N SER A 15 3.65 1.58 6.87
CA SER A 15 2.77 1.33 8.01
C SER A 15 1.34 1.11 7.55
N LEU A 16 0.61 0.27 8.28
CA LEU A 16 -0.82 0.07 8.09
C LEU A 16 -1.63 1.31 8.51
N ALA A 17 -1.07 2.23 9.31
CA ALA A 17 -1.69 3.51 9.68
C ALA A 17 -2.12 4.36 8.46
N LEU A 18 -1.43 4.19 7.33
CA LEU A 18 -1.75 4.91 6.10
C LEU A 18 -3.07 4.45 5.47
N HIS A 19 -3.63 3.32 5.95
CA HIS A 19 -4.96 2.87 5.61
C HIS A 19 -6.00 3.66 6.43
N LEU A 20 -6.50 4.73 5.85
CA LEU A 20 -7.53 5.60 6.42
C LEU A 20 -8.93 4.99 6.21
N ARG A 21 -9.20 3.90 6.93
CA ARG A 21 -10.38 3.04 6.73
C ARG A 21 -11.71 3.78 6.75
N ALA A 22 -11.90 4.69 7.70
CA ALA A 22 -13.15 5.45 7.86
C ALA A 22 -13.49 6.29 6.60
N TYR A 23 -12.47 6.65 5.82
CA TYR A 23 -12.61 7.49 4.63
C TYR A 23 -12.45 6.72 3.32
N ARG A 24 -12.21 5.40 3.37
CA ARG A 24 -11.85 4.57 2.19
C ARG A 24 -10.67 5.14 1.40
N LEU A 25 -9.70 5.69 2.12
CA LEU A 25 -8.51 6.29 1.53
C LEU A 25 -7.26 5.51 1.95
N LEU A 26 -6.26 5.54 1.07
CA LEU A 26 -4.93 5.04 1.37
C LEU A 26 -3.91 6.15 1.09
N GLY A 27 -3.08 6.45 2.09
CA GLY A 27 -1.91 7.31 1.93
C GLY A 27 -0.78 6.54 1.25
N ILE A 28 -0.26 7.06 0.15
CA ILE A 28 0.85 6.44 -0.57
C ILE A 28 1.91 7.47 -0.91
N SER A 29 3.15 7.02 -0.95
CA SER A 29 4.26 7.85 -1.42
C SER A 29 5.30 6.97 -2.11
N ASP A 30 5.34 7.04 -3.44
CA ASP A 30 6.07 6.10 -4.31
C ASP A 30 7.30 6.73 -4.97
N LYS A 31 7.15 7.90 -5.60
CA LYS A 31 8.22 8.69 -6.21
C LYS A 31 8.09 10.12 -5.71
N ASP A 32 8.67 10.39 -4.56
CA ASP A 32 8.46 11.63 -3.86
C ASP A 32 9.80 12.11 -3.32
N ASP A 33 9.93 13.41 -3.11
CA ASP A 33 11.16 14.05 -2.66
C ASP A 33 11.20 14.15 -1.12
N ALA A 34 12.18 14.90 -0.61
CA ALA A 34 12.34 15.11 0.82
C ALA A 34 11.17 15.89 1.44
N ASP A 35 10.36 16.56 0.64
CA ASP A 35 9.29 17.47 1.08
C ASP A 35 7.90 16.86 0.90
N PHE A 36 7.82 15.59 0.51
CA PHE A 36 6.57 14.86 0.30
C PHE A 36 5.64 15.45 -0.77
N THR A 37 6.20 16.16 -1.75
CA THR A 37 5.44 16.85 -2.81
C THR A 37 4.58 15.92 -3.68
N HIS A 38 4.88 14.64 -3.73
CA HIS A 38 4.18 13.59 -4.48
C HIS A 38 3.48 12.56 -3.58
N ALA A 39 3.49 12.74 -2.26
CA ALA A 39 2.64 11.98 -1.36
C ALA A 39 1.19 12.29 -1.69
N ARG A 40 0.35 11.26 -1.77
CA ARG A 40 -1.05 11.43 -2.14
C ARG A 40 -1.95 10.45 -1.42
N LEU A 41 -3.21 10.85 -1.35
CA LEU A 41 -4.31 9.96 -1.02
C LEU A 41 -4.80 9.32 -2.31
N VAL A 42 -5.13 8.03 -2.24
CA VAL A 42 -5.79 7.29 -3.32
C VAL A 42 -7.03 6.59 -2.80
N CYS A 43 -7.96 6.28 -3.72
CA CYS A 43 -9.14 5.53 -3.38
C CYS A 43 -8.76 4.11 -2.99
N MET A 44 -9.42 3.60 -1.95
CA MET A 44 -9.32 2.23 -1.49
C MET A 44 -10.66 1.50 -1.73
N PRO A 45 -10.71 0.60 -2.72
CA PRO A 45 -11.88 -0.25 -2.95
C PRO A 45 -12.10 -1.23 -1.78
N GLU A 46 -13.33 -1.69 -1.59
CA GLU A 46 -13.73 -2.59 -0.50
C GLU A 46 -12.97 -3.93 -0.56
N LEU A 47 -12.68 -4.44 -1.76
CA LEU A 47 -11.87 -5.63 -1.95
C LEU A 47 -10.47 -5.48 -1.33
N LEU A 48 -9.85 -4.31 -1.50
CA LEU A 48 -8.52 -4.04 -0.94
C LEU A 48 -8.58 -3.89 0.58
N ASP A 49 -9.60 -3.19 1.12
CA ASP A 49 -9.82 -3.12 2.57
C ASP A 49 -9.93 -4.53 3.19
N ARG A 50 -10.75 -5.40 2.59
CA ARG A 50 -10.89 -6.80 3.00
C ARG A 50 -9.54 -7.54 2.98
N GLN A 51 -8.77 -7.38 1.90
CA GLN A 51 -7.45 -8.00 1.80
C GLN A 51 -6.49 -7.51 2.88
N LEU A 52 -6.46 -6.20 3.17
CA LEU A 52 -5.62 -5.64 4.23
C LEU A 52 -6.06 -6.10 5.62
N ARG A 53 -7.37 -6.27 5.86
CA ARG A 53 -7.87 -6.87 7.12
C ARG A 53 -7.42 -8.33 7.28
N HIS A 54 -7.53 -9.14 6.22
CA HIS A 54 -7.02 -10.51 6.24
C HIS A 54 -5.51 -10.54 6.48
N TYR A 55 -4.77 -9.60 5.88
CA TYR A 55 -3.33 -9.50 6.07
C TYR A 55 -2.94 -9.06 7.48
N ASN A 56 -3.64 -8.09 8.08
CA ASN A 56 -3.43 -7.72 9.48
C ASN A 56 -3.64 -8.94 10.39
N LYS A 57 -4.73 -9.70 10.19
CA LYS A 57 -4.97 -10.94 10.95
C LYS A 57 -3.88 -11.99 10.71
N HIS A 58 -3.39 -12.11 9.49
CA HIS A 58 -2.26 -12.98 9.15
C HIS A 58 -1.01 -12.62 9.97
N LEU A 59 -0.65 -11.33 10.01
CA LEU A 59 0.52 -10.85 10.76
C LEU A 59 0.39 -11.13 12.27
N GLN A 60 -0.79 -10.95 12.86
CA GLN A 60 -1.05 -11.28 14.27
C GLN A 60 -0.77 -12.76 14.57
N ILE A 61 -1.25 -13.66 13.72
CA ILE A 61 -1.05 -15.11 13.92
C ILE A 61 0.40 -15.48 13.63
N LEU A 62 0.99 -14.90 12.59
CA LEU A 62 2.40 -15.10 12.25
C LEU A 62 3.30 -14.72 13.42
N ALA A 63 3.07 -13.57 14.06
CA ALA A 63 3.82 -13.13 15.24
C ALA A 63 3.73 -14.16 16.39
N GLN A 64 2.53 -14.70 16.66
CA GLN A 64 2.34 -15.74 17.67
C GLN A 64 3.12 -17.02 17.34
N MET A 65 3.08 -17.48 16.09
CA MET A 65 3.82 -18.66 15.64
C MET A 65 5.34 -18.46 15.71
N LEU A 66 5.81 -17.25 15.41
CA LEU A 66 7.24 -16.91 15.44
C LEU A 66 7.78 -16.73 16.85
N ARG A 67 6.93 -16.46 17.85
CA ARG A 67 7.34 -16.06 19.20
C ARG A 67 8.34 -17.01 19.86
N CYS A 68 8.19 -18.32 19.66
CA CYS A 68 9.12 -19.32 20.22
C CYS A 68 10.33 -19.64 19.33
N ARG A 69 10.26 -19.34 18.02
CA ARG A 69 11.31 -19.72 17.05
C ARG A 69 12.23 -18.57 16.68
N VAL A 70 11.66 -17.38 16.49
CA VAL A 70 12.37 -16.15 16.09
C VAL A 70 11.75 -14.98 16.88
N PRO A 71 11.99 -14.91 18.21
CA PRO A 71 11.33 -13.94 19.10
C PRO A 71 11.59 -12.48 18.71
N THR A 72 12.78 -12.19 18.17
CA THR A 72 13.13 -10.85 17.68
C THR A 72 12.22 -10.40 16.54
N LEU A 73 11.99 -11.26 15.55
CA LEU A 73 11.08 -10.96 14.44
C LEU A 73 9.62 -10.86 14.91
N ALA A 74 9.20 -11.73 15.84
CA ALA A 74 7.86 -11.63 16.42
C ALA A 74 7.63 -10.26 17.09
N ALA A 75 8.61 -9.77 17.86
CA ALA A 75 8.55 -8.43 18.46
C ALA A 75 8.53 -7.31 17.41
N THR A 76 9.26 -7.45 16.31
CA THR A 76 9.19 -6.51 15.17
C THR A 76 7.78 -6.49 14.56
N VAL A 77 7.18 -7.65 14.32
CA VAL A 77 5.81 -7.73 13.76
C VAL A 77 4.78 -7.16 14.75
N ASP A 78 4.90 -7.45 16.05
CA ASP A 78 4.04 -6.88 17.10
C ASP A 78 4.13 -5.34 17.07
N CYS A 79 5.33 -4.76 16.94
CA CYS A 79 5.53 -3.31 16.82
C CYS A 79 4.89 -2.73 15.55
N LEU A 80 5.00 -3.42 14.42
CA LEU A 80 4.36 -3.01 13.15
C LEU A 80 2.82 -2.97 13.25
N LEU A 81 2.23 -3.88 14.04
CA LEU A 81 0.79 -3.95 14.26
C LEU A 81 0.26 -2.83 15.16
N THR A 82 1.11 -2.30 16.06
CA THR A 82 0.76 -1.21 17.00
C THR A 82 1.31 0.15 16.57
N MET A 83 1.89 0.25 15.36
CA MET A 83 2.55 1.46 14.88
C MET A 83 1.60 2.66 14.84
N ASP A 84 0.31 2.44 14.56
CA ASP A 84 -0.71 3.48 14.53
C ASP A 84 -0.79 4.26 15.86
N GLU A 85 -0.73 3.55 17.00
CA GLU A 85 -0.76 4.15 18.34
C GLU A 85 0.50 4.96 18.62
N GLN A 86 1.66 4.45 18.17
CA GLN A 86 2.94 5.14 18.32
C GLN A 86 2.97 6.42 17.48
N LEU A 87 2.55 6.36 16.22
CA LEU A 87 2.52 7.54 15.33
C LEU A 87 1.59 8.64 15.83
N LEU A 88 0.45 8.28 16.44
CA LEU A 88 -0.46 9.25 17.05
C LEU A 88 0.16 9.96 18.27
N SER A 89 1.10 9.31 18.95
CA SER A 89 1.81 9.90 20.09
C SER A 89 2.99 10.79 19.67
N LEU A 90 3.47 10.67 18.42
CA LEU A 90 4.58 11.46 17.91
C LEU A 90 4.12 12.85 17.45
N GLY A 91 5.00 13.83 17.59
CA GLY A 91 4.83 15.12 16.92
C GLY A 91 4.96 14.99 15.41
N ILE A 92 4.43 15.97 14.66
CA ILE A 92 4.46 15.99 13.19
C ILE A 92 5.90 15.82 12.64
N VAL A 93 6.87 16.48 13.28
CA VAL A 93 8.28 16.44 12.86
C VAL A 93 8.85 15.03 13.02
N ASP A 94 8.62 14.39 14.15
CA ASP A 94 9.15 13.05 14.44
C ASP A 94 8.48 11.99 13.57
N ALA A 95 7.17 12.07 13.36
CA ALA A 95 6.43 11.19 12.47
C ALA A 95 6.92 11.31 11.02
N SER A 96 7.18 12.55 10.56
CA SER A 96 7.76 12.82 9.25
C SER A 96 9.15 12.22 9.10
N GLN A 97 10.02 12.43 10.09
CA GLN A 97 11.38 11.90 10.08
C GLN A 97 11.39 10.37 10.11
N TRP A 98 10.57 9.75 10.96
CA TRP A 98 10.37 8.31 11.00
C TRP A 98 9.93 7.77 9.63
N TYR A 99 8.95 8.42 9.00
CA TYR A 99 8.45 7.97 7.70
C TYR A 99 9.54 8.04 6.63
N LYS A 100 10.37 9.10 6.61
CA LYS A 100 11.54 9.20 5.71
C LYS A 100 12.52 8.05 5.91
N THR A 101 12.69 7.55 7.12
CA THR A 101 13.59 6.43 7.44
C THR A 101 13.05 5.08 6.95
N VAL A 102 11.74 4.84 7.12
CA VAL A 102 11.14 3.51 6.85
C VAL A 102 10.70 3.36 5.39
N ARG A 103 10.19 4.43 4.78
CA ARG A 103 9.70 4.40 3.41
C ARG A 103 10.82 4.03 2.43
N ASN A 104 10.55 3.08 1.53
CA ASN A 104 11.52 2.55 0.57
C ASN A 104 12.77 1.93 1.21
N SER A 105 12.77 1.72 2.54
CA SER A 105 13.92 1.17 3.25
C SER A 105 14.19 -0.27 2.84
N ARG A 106 15.47 -0.60 2.73
CA ARG A 106 15.93 -1.99 2.53
C ARG A 106 16.29 -2.67 3.85
N ARG A 107 16.37 -1.91 4.95
CA ARG A 107 16.84 -2.36 6.26
C ARG A 107 15.69 -2.43 7.26
N GLU A 108 14.93 -1.34 7.38
CA GLU A 108 13.78 -1.26 8.27
C GLU A 108 12.63 -2.06 7.68
N LEU A 109 12.19 -3.10 8.39
CA LEU A 109 11.12 -3.96 7.95
C LEU A 109 9.78 -3.22 8.03
N GLY A 110 9.01 -3.18 6.95
CA GLY A 110 7.62 -2.74 6.99
C GLY A 110 6.64 -3.92 7.05
N PRO A 111 5.33 -3.65 7.10
CA PRO A 111 4.30 -4.68 7.16
C PRO A 111 4.37 -5.67 5.99
N LEU A 112 4.71 -5.19 4.79
CA LEU A 112 4.74 -5.99 3.57
C LEU A 112 6.14 -6.60 3.33
N PHE A 113 6.36 -7.79 3.89
CA PHE A 113 7.62 -8.54 3.75
C PHE A 113 7.39 -9.99 3.30
N HIS A 114 8.48 -10.64 2.89
CA HIS A 114 8.51 -12.06 2.60
C HIS A 114 9.72 -12.72 3.26
N PHE A 115 9.68 -14.04 3.39
CA PHE A 115 10.82 -14.82 3.85
C PHE A 115 11.72 -15.20 2.66
N LYS A 116 13.04 -15.07 2.86
CA LYS A 116 14.06 -15.53 1.90
C LYS A 116 15.11 -16.34 2.64
N SER A 117 15.53 -17.46 2.06
CA SER A 117 16.66 -18.22 2.57
C SER A 117 17.96 -17.56 2.12
N VAL A 118 18.77 -17.11 3.08
CA VAL A 118 20.10 -16.54 2.89
C VAL A 118 21.05 -17.34 3.77
N ASN A 119 22.10 -17.95 3.19
CA ASN A 119 23.06 -18.78 3.92
C ASN A 119 22.40 -19.89 4.78
N ARG A 120 21.36 -20.55 4.25
CA ARG A 120 20.56 -21.59 4.94
C ARG A 120 19.76 -21.08 6.15
N GLN A 121 19.63 -19.78 6.33
CA GLN A 121 18.79 -19.16 7.36
C GLN A 121 17.66 -18.38 6.71
N TRP A 122 16.45 -18.49 7.28
CA TRP A 122 15.30 -17.73 6.83
C TRP A 122 15.33 -16.32 7.43
N GLN A 123 15.26 -15.31 6.56
CA GLN A 123 15.23 -13.91 6.96
C GLN A 123 14.00 -13.24 6.36
N ALA A 124 13.35 -12.39 7.15
CA ALA A 124 12.30 -11.51 6.66
C ALA A 124 12.93 -10.34 5.91
N VAL A 125 12.50 -10.11 4.67
CA VAL A 125 12.97 -9.03 3.81
C VAL A 125 11.79 -8.30 3.20
N ASN A 126 11.87 -6.97 3.14
CA ASN A 126 10.82 -6.14 2.54
C ASN A 126 10.52 -6.58 1.11
N LEU A 127 9.26 -6.44 0.68
CA LEU A 127 8.94 -6.56 -0.73
C LEU A 127 9.67 -5.50 -1.56
N PHE A 128 10.02 -5.88 -2.78
CA PHE A 128 10.68 -5.03 -3.76
C PHE A 128 10.21 -5.36 -5.18
N PRO A 129 10.40 -4.47 -6.17
CA PRO A 129 9.81 -4.62 -7.49
C PRO A 129 10.13 -5.96 -8.17
N LYS A 130 11.38 -6.41 -8.08
CA LYS A 130 11.82 -7.68 -8.64
C LYS A 130 11.26 -8.90 -7.88
N ALA A 131 11.05 -8.80 -6.56
CA ALA A 131 10.43 -9.88 -5.80
C ALA A 131 9.02 -10.17 -6.32
N LEU A 132 8.26 -9.11 -6.65
CA LEU A 132 6.89 -9.23 -7.15
C LEU A 132 6.81 -10.01 -8.47
N SER A 133 7.79 -9.84 -9.38
CA SER A 133 7.87 -10.63 -10.61
C SER A 133 8.39 -12.05 -10.36
N ASP A 134 9.29 -12.23 -9.40
CA ASP A 134 9.90 -13.53 -9.12
C ASP A 134 8.92 -14.49 -8.41
N PHE A 135 7.94 -13.97 -7.67
CA PHE A 135 6.88 -14.77 -7.03
C PHE A 135 5.79 -15.28 -7.99
N LEU A 136 5.71 -14.71 -9.19
CA LEU A 136 4.72 -15.11 -10.17
C LEU A 136 5.30 -16.20 -11.11
N PRO A 137 4.50 -17.23 -11.45
CA PRO A 137 4.81 -18.16 -12.53
C PRO A 137 5.18 -17.41 -13.81
N LEU A 138 6.01 -18.00 -14.67
CA LEU A 138 6.55 -17.33 -15.87
C LEU A 138 5.42 -16.76 -16.76
N GLU A 139 4.32 -17.47 -16.84
CA GLU A 139 3.12 -17.15 -17.63
C GLU A 139 2.35 -15.95 -17.06
N LEU A 140 2.53 -15.65 -15.76
CA LEU A 140 1.87 -14.56 -15.04
C LEU A 140 2.83 -13.40 -14.72
N ARG A 141 4.06 -13.43 -15.22
CA ARG A 141 5.02 -12.34 -15.01
C ARG A 141 4.60 -11.12 -15.79
N LEU A 142 4.03 -10.17 -15.07
CA LEU A 142 3.66 -8.87 -15.61
C LEU A 142 4.77 -7.84 -15.36
N PRO A 143 4.95 -6.86 -16.27
CA PRO A 143 5.80 -5.71 -16.00
C PRO A 143 5.42 -5.01 -14.69
N SER A 144 6.39 -4.43 -13.98
CA SER A 144 6.17 -3.79 -12.68
C SER A 144 5.12 -2.68 -12.68
N ASN A 145 4.92 -2.02 -13.83
CA ASN A 145 3.91 -0.96 -14.02
C ASN A 145 2.56 -1.46 -14.57
N ALA A 146 2.39 -2.77 -14.79
CA ALA A 146 1.19 -3.32 -15.42
C ALA A 146 -0.10 -2.93 -14.70
N GLY A 147 -0.14 -3.03 -13.36
CA GLY A 147 -1.33 -2.65 -12.59
C GLY A 147 -1.70 -1.17 -12.74
N ARG A 148 -0.70 -0.29 -12.88
CA ARG A 148 -0.91 1.14 -13.10
C ARG A 148 -1.46 1.42 -14.51
N HIS A 149 -0.90 0.77 -15.53
CA HIS A 149 -1.41 0.89 -16.90
C HIS A 149 -2.82 0.34 -17.02
N TRP A 150 -3.08 -0.86 -16.48
CA TRP A 150 -4.40 -1.48 -16.48
C TRP A 150 -5.45 -0.59 -15.82
N MET A 151 -5.20 -0.10 -14.60
CA MET A 151 -6.12 0.80 -13.90
C MET A 151 -6.46 2.03 -14.73
N LYS A 152 -5.44 2.73 -15.28
CA LYS A 152 -5.67 3.92 -16.11
C LYS A 152 -6.53 3.60 -17.33
N SER A 153 -6.19 2.53 -18.06
CA SER A 153 -6.95 2.12 -19.25
C SER A 153 -8.39 1.78 -18.92
N GLN A 154 -8.65 1.07 -17.82
CA GLN A 154 -10.00 0.68 -17.41
C GLN A 154 -10.86 1.87 -16.96
N LEU A 155 -10.27 2.85 -16.27
CA LEU A 155 -10.98 4.07 -15.88
C LEU A 155 -11.33 4.95 -17.09
N ILE A 156 -10.41 5.06 -18.07
CA ILE A 156 -10.67 5.77 -19.33
C ILE A 156 -11.81 5.09 -20.12
N GLN A 157 -11.80 3.76 -20.21
CA GLN A 157 -12.84 3.01 -20.92
C GLN A 157 -14.24 3.20 -20.31
N ARG A 158 -14.31 3.44 -19.00
CA ARG A 158 -15.56 3.72 -18.27
C ARG A 158 -15.95 5.19 -18.26
N SER A 159 -15.25 6.03 -19.02
CA SER A 159 -15.49 7.49 -19.09
C SER A 159 -15.46 8.16 -17.72
N VAL A 160 -14.62 7.67 -16.81
CA VAL A 160 -14.35 8.35 -15.53
C VAL A 160 -13.72 9.71 -15.82
N ASP A 161 -14.14 10.72 -15.07
CA ASP A 161 -13.61 12.08 -15.19
C ASP A 161 -12.06 12.08 -15.14
N PRO A 162 -11.37 12.65 -16.13
CA PRO A 162 -9.91 12.74 -16.17
C PRO A 162 -9.29 13.30 -14.88
N GLU A 163 -9.94 14.27 -14.20
CA GLU A 163 -9.41 14.84 -12.96
C GLU A 163 -9.34 13.79 -11.84
N LEU A 164 -10.34 12.91 -11.75
CA LEU A 164 -10.37 11.82 -10.78
C LEU A 164 -9.35 10.72 -11.11
N ILE A 165 -9.13 10.47 -12.40
CA ILE A 165 -8.07 9.58 -12.86
C ILE A 165 -6.71 10.16 -12.48
N ASP A 166 -6.47 11.44 -12.73
CA ASP A 166 -5.19 12.09 -12.42
C ASP A 166 -4.95 12.19 -10.91
N TRP A 167 -6.02 12.39 -10.11
CA TRP A 167 -5.97 12.27 -8.66
C TRP A 167 -5.50 10.88 -8.21
N GLN A 168 -6.14 9.81 -8.70
CA GLN A 168 -5.80 8.43 -8.36
C GLN A 168 -4.36 8.08 -8.79
N MET A 169 -3.97 8.55 -9.97
CA MET A 169 -2.69 8.23 -10.59
C MET A 169 -1.54 9.11 -10.10
N GLY A 170 -1.85 10.26 -9.50
CA GLY A 170 -0.89 11.27 -9.08
C GLY A 170 -0.26 12.02 -10.26
N HIS A 171 -1.10 12.49 -11.19
CA HIS A 171 -0.70 13.26 -12.38
C HIS A 171 -1.27 14.69 -12.37
N TRP A 172 -1.18 15.39 -11.26
CA TRP A 172 -1.61 16.78 -11.23
C TRP A 172 -0.57 17.72 -11.86
N MET A 173 -1.06 18.78 -12.49
CA MET A 173 -0.24 19.89 -12.96
C MET A 173 -0.01 20.90 -11.84
N THR A 174 0.92 21.85 -12.04
CA THR A 174 1.11 22.96 -11.11
C THR A 174 -0.21 23.70 -10.89
N GLY A 175 -0.59 23.90 -9.62
CA GLY A 175 -1.89 24.51 -9.25
C GLY A 175 -3.05 23.53 -9.06
N HIS A 176 -2.89 22.25 -9.45
CA HIS A 176 -3.91 21.21 -9.32
C HIS A 176 -3.60 20.19 -8.21
N ALA A 177 -2.64 20.49 -7.33
CA ALA A 177 -2.23 19.56 -6.27
C ALA A 177 -3.39 19.31 -5.29
N PRO A 178 -3.86 18.04 -5.13
CA PRO A 178 -5.04 17.74 -4.33
C PRO A 178 -4.91 18.11 -2.85
N LEU A 179 -3.70 18.00 -2.29
CA LEU A 179 -3.38 18.36 -0.90
C LEU A 179 -2.77 19.77 -0.78
N GLY A 180 -2.90 20.59 -1.84
CA GLY A 180 -2.44 21.97 -1.82
C GLY A 180 -3.28 22.86 -0.89
N TYR A 181 -2.69 23.94 -0.40
CA TYR A 181 -3.31 24.85 0.59
C TYR A 181 -4.66 25.43 0.15
N TYR A 182 -4.88 25.59 -1.15
CA TYR A 182 -6.11 26.15 -1.73
C TYR A 182 -6.95 25.10 -2.48
N SER A 183 -6.67 23.81 -2.29
CA SER A 183 -7.46 22.75 -2.90
C SER A 183 -8.84 22.68 -2.26
N ALA A 184 -9.89 22.69 -3.08
CA ALA A 184 -11.27 22.46 -2.66
C ALA A 184 -11.72 21.00 -2.88
N LEU A 185 -10.80 20.12 -3.29
CA LEU A 185 -11.12 18.74 -3.65
C LEU A 185 -11.48 17.92 -2.40
N SER A 186 -12.68 17.35 -2.38
CA SER A 186 -13.11 16.43 -1.32
C SER A 186 -12.62 15.01 -1.60
N HIS A 187 -11.51 14.61 -0.99
CA HIS A 187 -10.96 13.26 -1.13
C HIS A 187 -11.94 12.15 -0.76
N VAL A 188 -12.81 12.40 0.22
CA VAL A 188 -13.82 11.43 0.67
C VAL A 188 -14.90 11.24 -0.40
N GLU A 189 -15.33 12.32 -1.07
CA GLU A 189 -16.31 12.23 -2.15
C GLU A 189 -15.72 11.57 -3.39
N VAL A 190 -14.49 11.93 -3.76
CA VAL A 190 -13.75 11.27 -4.85
C VAL A 190 -13.63 9.77 -4.59
N SER A 191 -13.23 9.38 -3.38
CA SER A 191 -13.13 7.97 -3.00
C SER A 191 -14.50 7.27 -3.02
N ARG A 192 -15.55 7.92 -2.50
CA ARG A 192 -16.92 7.36 -2.51
C ARG A 192 -17.40 7.08 -3.94
N TYR A 193 -17.04 7.94 -4.89
CA TYR A 193 -17.35 7.77 -6.31
C TYR A 193 -16.52 6.68 -6.97
N LEU A 194 -15.19 6.67 -6.77
CA LEU A 194 -14.29 5.73 -7.43
C LEU A 194 -14.33 4.32 -6.86
N ALA A 195 -14.60 4.15 -5.56
CA ALA A 195 -14.57 2.86 -4.89
C ALA A 195 -15.43 1.78 -5.58
N PRO A 196 -16.74 2.00 -5.87
CA PRO A 196 -17.55 0.99 -6.54
C PRO A 196 -17.04 0.64 -7.94
N ILE A 197 -16.53 1.62 -8.69
CA ILE A 197 -15.97 1.40 -10.03
C ILE A 197 -14.71 0.53 -9.94
N LEU A 198 -13.83 0.82 -8.97
CA LEU A 198 -12.62 0.04 -8.75
C LEU A 198 -12.93 -1.38 -8.25
N ASP A 199 -13.93 -1.55 -7.38
CA ASP A 199 -14.39 -2.87 -6.95
C ASP A 199 -14.94 -3.70 -8.13
N GLU A 200 -15.78 -3.11 -8.97
CA GLU A 200 -16.30 -3.74 -10.19
C GLU A 200 -15.16 -4.17 -11.13
N MET A 201 -14.23 -3.25 -11.44
CA MET A 201 -13.06 -3.54 -12.27
C MET A 201 -12.22 -4.71 -11.75
N LEU A 202 -12.07 -4.82 -10.42
CA LEU A 202 -11.30 -5.89 -9.80
C LEU A 202 -12.08 -7.22 -9.88
N GLN A 203 -13.39 -7.20 -9.62
CA GLN A 203 -14.26 -8.39 -9.67
C GLN A 203 -14.37 -8.98 -11.08
N GLU A 204 -14.47 -8.15 -12.11
CA GLU A 204 -14.56 -8.59 -13.51
C GLU A 204 -13.37 -9.46 -13.94
N VAL A 205 -12.18 -9.19 -13.40
CA VAL A 205 -10.97 -9.96 -13.72
C VAL A 205 -10.64 -10.99 -12.64
N GLY A 206 -11.60 -11.27 -11.74
CA GLY A 206 -11.53 -12.36 -10.77
C GLY A 206 -10.65 -12.10 -9.55
N TRP A 207 -10.38 -10.84 -9.19
CA TRP A 207 -9.71 -10.57 -7.93
C TRP A 207 -10.63 -10.91 -6.76
N GLU A 208 -10.04 -11.50 -5.73
CA GLU A 208 -10.72 -11.82 -4.48
C GLU A 208 -9.82 -11.51 -3.29
N ALA A 209 -10.44 -11.20 -2.15
CA ALA A 209 -9.72 -11.07 -0.90
C ALA A 209 -9.50 -12.46 -0.28
N LEU A 210 -8.24 -12.82 -0.04
CA LEU A 210 -7.83 -14.14 0.42
C LEU A 210 -7.54 -14.11 1.92
N PRO A 211 -8.23 -14.94 2.73
CA PRO A 211 -7.90 -15.10 4.14
C PRO A 211 -6.56 -15.81 4.31
N SER A 212 -5.96 -15.61 5.48
CA SER A 212 -4.74 -16.30 5.87
C SER A 212 -4.93 -17.81 5.93
N LYS A 213 -4.02 -18.58 5.32
CA LYS A 213 -4.00 -20.05 5.38
C LYS A 213 -3.38 -20.63 6.66
N ILE A 214 -2.81 -19.78 7.50
CA ILE A 214 -2.26 -20.17 8.81
C ILE A 214 -3.29 -19.95 9.94
N ILE A 215 -4.55 -19.67 9.59
CA ILE A 215 -5.71 -19.72 10.52
C ILE A 215 -6.20 -21.16 10.59
#